data_AF-A0A3M1N8V4-F1
#
_entry.id   AF-A0A3M1N8V4-F1
#
_cell.length_a   1.000
_cell.length_b   1.000
_cell.length_c   1.000
_cell.angle_alpha   90.00
_cell.angle_beta   90.00
_cell.angle_gamma   90.00
#
_symmetry.space_group_name_H-M   'P 1'
#
loop_
_entity.id
_entity.type
_entity.pdbx_description
1 polymer ?
#
loop_
_entity_poly.entity_id
_entity_poly.type
_entity_poly.pdbx_seq_one_letter_code
_entity_poly.pdbx_strand_id
1 'polypeptide(L)'
;MSGDFFWSHGEKRRLLFAVGDAISHGVFGALLSVIFMQQLRHLVLQNAIWATDRLVEEADRLVNQLFSSTSDRPMTIDAIVGALDLGKRRLSYVSLKGKGYLVRGGQIQKLESHPFSFGERLGGAAEEKEIALEPGDRLYFLSDGLANQMCEKKQKPLGSKEVAELLLRLQSEPIEQQREALLHELDRLRGAYPQSDDMVVVGMEIV
;
A
#
# COMPACT_ATOMS: atom_id res chain seq x y z
N MET A 1 -8.19 15.50 -5.93
CA MET A 1 -8.64 14.44 -5.00
C MET A 1 -8.12 13.14 -5.58
N SER A 2 -7.65 12.23 -4.73
CA SER A 2 -6.84 11.09 -5.16
C SER A 2 -7.49 9.74 -4.84
N GLY A 3 -7.37 8.78 -5.76
CA GLY A 3 -7.76 7.38 -5.56
C GLY A 3 -6.82 6.62 -4.61
N ASP A 4 -5.56 7.02 -4.58
CA ASP A 4 -4.57 6.52 -3.63
C ASP A 4 -4.88 6.91 -2.19
N PHE A 5 -4.57 6.01 -1.27
CA PHE A 5 -4.77 6.27 0.14
C PHE A 5 -3.70 5.62 1.02
N PHE A 6 -3.53 6.25 2.18
CA PHE A 6 -2.87 5.70 3.34
C PHE A 6 -3.78 5.85 4.54
N TRP A 7 -4.07 4.74 5.21
CA TRP A 7 -4.78 4.72 6.48
C TRP A 7 -3.94 4.00 7.51
N SER A 8 -3.97 4.50 8.75
CA SER A 8 -3.34 3.80 9.87
C SER A 8 -4.07 4.07 11.18
N HIS A 9 -3.97 3.10 12.09
CA HIS A 9 -4.47 3.21 13.45
C HIS A 9 -3.52 2.49 14.41
N GLY A 10 -3.02 3.22 15.41
CA GLY A 10 -2.11 2.70 16.42
C GLY A 10 -2.75 2.63 17.80
N GLU A 11 -2.53 1.53 18.51
CA GLU A 11 -2.81 1.40 19.94
C GLU A 11 -1.66 0.69 20.66
N LYS A 12 -1.11 1.32 21.71
CA LYS A 12 0.00 0.79 22.52
C LYS A 12 1.22 0.41 21.66
N ARG A 13 1.47 -0.88 21.47
CA ARG A 13 2.58 -1.46 20.70
C ARG A 13 2.12 -2.12 19.40
N ARG A 14 0.94 -1.75 18.89
CA ARG A 14 0.38 -2.26 17.65
C ARG A 14 0.06 -1.13 16.71
N LEU A 15 0.36 -1.32 15.43
CA LEU A 15 0.00 -0.40 14.35
C LEU A 15 -0.70 -1.19 13.26
N LEU A 16 -1.96 -0.87 12.99
CA LEU A 16 -2.66 -1.29 11.78
C LEU A 16 -2.48 -0.24 10.70
N PHE A 17 -2.34 -0.67 9.46
CA PHE A 17 -2.28 0.22 8.31
C PHE A 17 -2.89 -0.42 7.06
N ALA A 18 -3.28 0.43 6.12
CA ALA A 18 -3.64 0.06 4.77
C ALA A 18 -3.05 1.07 3.79
N VAL A 19 -2.44 0.59 2.71
CA VAL A 19 -1.92 1.40 1.61
C VAL A 19 -2.44 0.82 0.31
N GLY A 20 -2.97 1.66 -0.57
CA GLY A 20 -3.52 1.17 -1.83
C GLY A 20 -4.06 2.26 -2.73
N ASP A 21 -4.68 1.81 -3.82
CA ASP A 21 -5.38 2.61 -4.79
C ASP A 21 -6.76 2.01 -5.09
N ALA A 22 -7.74 2.88 -5.24
CA ALA A 22 -9.10 2.55 -5.57
C ALA A 22 -9.32 2.71 -7.08
N ILE A 23 -9.75 1.65 -7.77
CA ILE A 23 -9.95 1.68 -9.23
C ILE A 23 -11.06 2.66 -9.59
N SER A 24 -10.66 3.84 -10.08
CA SER A 24 -11.43 4.80 -10.91
C SER A 24 -10.71 6.15 -10.88
N HIS A 25 -10.34 6.73 -12.03
CA HIS A 25 -9.68 8.03 -12.03
C HIS A 25 -10.64 9.17 -11.64
N GLY A 26 -10.11 10.14 -10.89
CA GLY A 26 -10.80 11.39 -10.55
C GLY A 26 -11.69 11.29 -9.30
N VAL A 27 -12.84 11.96 -9.32
CA VAL A 27 -13.68 12.16 -8.13
C VAL A 27 -14.23 10.85 -7.55
N PHE A 28 -14.52 9.86 -8.41
CA PHE A 28 -15.08 8.58 -7.98
C PHE A 28 -14.06 7.69 -7.27
N GLY A 29 -12.82 7.59 -7.75
CA GLY A 29 -11.75 6.88 -7.02
C GLY A 29 -11.49 7.50 -5.66
N ALA A 30 -11.45 8.84 -5.60
CA ALA A 30 -11.30 9.54 -4.33
C ALA A 30 -12.47 9.33 -3.36
N LEU A 31 -13.71 9.23 -3.86
CA LEU A 31 -14.85 8.88 -3.02
C LEU A 31 -14.72 7.44 -2.51
N LEU A 32 -14.31 6.50 -3.37
CA LEU A 32 -14.14 5.10 -3.03
C LEU A 32 -13.06 4.92 -1.95
N SER A 33 -11.90 5.58 -2.10
CA SER A 33 -10.82 5.53 -1.12
C SER A 33 -11.25 6.09 0.24
N VAL A 34 -11.98 7.21 0.26
CA VAL A 34 -12.55 7.78 1.49
C VAL A 34 -13.53 6.82 2.15
N ILE A 35 -14.47 6.26 1.39
CA ILE A 35 -15.45 5.29 1.94
C ILE A 35 -14.71 4.08 2.52
N PHE A 36 -13.74 3.53 1.79
CA PHE A 36 -12.96 2.37 2.24
C PHE A 36 -12.21 2.66 3.54
N MET A 37 -11.49 3.79 3.63
CA MET A 37 -10.82 4.20 4.87
C MET A 37 -11.79 4.40 6.04
N GLN A 38 -12.99 4.92 5.78
CA GLN A 38 -14.02 5.04 6.82
C GLN A 38 -14.53 3.67 7.29
N GLN A 39 -14.66 2.69 6.38
CA GLN A 39 -15.02 1.33 6.75
C GLN A 39 -13.93 0.65 7.57
N LEU A 40 -12.65 0.76 7.17
CA LEU A 40 -11.53 0.26 7.97
C LEU A 40 -11.54 0.87 9.38
N ARG A 41 -11.72 2.19 9.46
CA ARG A 41 -11.84 2.89 10.75
C ARG A 41 -13.00 2.36 11.58
N HIS A 42 -14.16 2.11 10.98
CA HIS A 42 -15.33 1.57 11.68
C HIS A 42 -15.06 0.15 12.21
N LEU A 43 -14.54 -0.74 11.37
CA LEU A 43 -14.21 -2.12 11.74
C LEU A 43 -13.19 -2.19 12.89
N VAL A 44 -12.20 -1.29 12.90
CA VAL A 44 -11.18 -1.27 13.96
C VAL A 44 -11.70 -0.62 15.24
N LEU A 45 -12.31 0.56 15.15
CA LEU A 45 -12.69 1.33 16.35
C LEU A 45 -13.98 0.84 17.01
N GLN A 46 -14.95 0.38 16.22
CA GLN A 46 -16.27 -0.02 16.75
C GLN A 46 -16.36 -1.52 16.95
N ASN A 47 -15.76 -2.31 16.06
CA ASN A 47 -15.85 -3.78 16.12
C ASN A 47 -14.60 -4.42 16.75
N ALA A 48 -13.60 -3.61 17.13
CA ALA A 48 -12.35 -4.05 17.76
C ALA A 48 -11.62 -5.14 16.95
N ILE A 49 -11.70 -5.09 15.61
CA ILE A 49 -11.04 -6.05 14.73
C ILE A 49 -9.59 -5.63 14.55
N TRP A 50 -8.67 -6.43 15.10
CA TRP A 50 -7.22 -6.21 14.99
C TRP A 50 -6.49 -7.30 14.18
N ALA A 51 -7.16 -8.42 13.91
CA ALA A 51 -6.60 -9.49 13.12
C ALA A 51 -6.72 -9.14 11.64
N THR A 52 -5.61 -9.22 10.90
CA THR A 52 -5.53 -8.71 9.52
C THR A 52 -6.41 -9.50 8.57
N ASP A 53 -6.42 -10.83 8.73
CA ASP A 53 -7.29 -11.76 8.00
C ASP A 53 -8.77 -11.35 8.09
N ARG A 54 -9.28 -11.15 9.30
CA ARG A 54 -10.67 -10.75 9.55
C ARG A 54 -10.96 -9.34 9.06
N LEU A 55 -10.02 -8.41 9.22
CA LEU A 55 -10.20 -7.04 8.76
C LEU A 55 -10.35 -7.00 7.23
N VAL A 56 -9.55 -7.78 6.51
CA VAL A 56 -9.61 -7.89 5.05
C VAL A 56 -10.90 -8.57 4.59
N GLU A 57 -11.31 -9.67 5.24
CA GLU A 57 -12.57 -10.35 4.91
C GLU A 57 -13.79 -9.45 5.10
N GLU A 58 -13.90 -8.74 6.22
CA GLU A 58 -15.02 -7.85 6.47
C GLU A 58 -14.97 -6.60 5.58
N ALA A 59 -13.77 -6.06 5.30
CA ALA A 59 -13.62 -4.97 4.36
C ALA A 59 -14.05 -5.38 2.93
N ASP A 60 -13.66 -6.57 2.45
CA ASP A 60 -14.11 -7.09 1.16
C ASP A 60 -15.62 -7.29 1.12
N ARG A 61 -16.21 -7.85 2.18
CA ARG A 61 -17.68 -7.98 2.28
C ARG A 61 -18.36 -6.61 2.14
N LEU A 62 -17.86 -5.58 2.82
CA LEU A 62 -18.43 -4.23 2.77
C LEU A 62 -18.29 -3.60 1.38
N VAL A 63 -17.11 -3.71 0.75
CA VAL A 63 -16.91 -3.24 -0.64
C VAL A 63 -17.89 -3.94 -1.58
N ASN A 64 -18.00 -5.26 -1.51
CA ASN A 64 -18.96 -6.02 -2.32
C ASN A 64 -20.42 -5.59 -2.06
N GLN A 65 -20.82 -5.35 -0.81
CA GLN A 65 -22.17 -4.89 -0.49
C GLN A 65 -22.46 -3.52 -1.07
N LEU A 66 -21.52 -2.58 -0.94
CA LEU A 66 -21.67 -1.21 -1.43
C LEU A 66 -21.82 -1.13 -2.95
N PHE A 67 -21.11 -1.99 -3.70
CA PHE A 67 -21.05 -1.90 -5.17
C PHE A 67 -21.80 -2.99 -5.93
N SER A 68 -22.30 -4.03 -5.25
CA SER A 68 -23.08 -5.11 -5.88
C SER A 68 -24.39 -4.65 -6.56
N SER A 69 -24.88 -3.45 -6.27
CA SER A 69 -26.18 -2.95 -6.72
C SER A 69 -26.11 -1.69 -7.61
N THR A 70 -24.92 -1.13 -7.83
CA THR A 70 -24.78 0.28 -8.22
C THR A 70 -24.06 0.52 -9.55
N SER A 71 -23.39 -0.47 -10.15
CA SER A 71 -22.65 -0.26 -11.39
C SER A 71 -22.49 -1.52 -12.25
N ASP A 72 -22.57 -1.34 -13.58
CA ASP A 72 -22.18 -2.35 -14.59
C ASP A 72 -20.66 -2.60 -14.62
N ARG A 73 -19.87 -1.73 -13.97
CA ARG A 73 -18.42 -1.90 -13.83
C ARG A 73 -18.06 -2.34 -12.41
N PRO A 74 -17.16 -3.31 -12.26
CA PRO A 74 -16.63 -3.68 -10.95
C PRO A 74 -15.85 -2.50 -10.37
N MET A 75 -16.21 -2.10 -9.13
CA MET A 75 -15.48 -1.13 -8.34
C MET A 75 -14.57 -1.91 -7.40
N THR A 76 -13.26 -1.81 -7.61
CA THR A 76 -12.28 -2.61 -6.87
C THR A 76 -11.22 -1.74 -6.23
N ILE A 77 -10.52 -2.29 -5.25
CA ILE A 77 -9.44 -1.61 -4.54
C ILE A 77 -8.24 -2.55 -4.47
N ASP A 78 -7.09 -2.05 -4.90
CA ASP A 78 -5.80 -2.72 -4.79
C ASP A 78 -5.11 -2.19 -3.54
N ALA A 79 -4.88 -3.04 -2.53
CA ALA A 79 -4.29 -2.58 -1.29
C ALA A 79 -3.54 -3.69 -0.54
N ILE A 80 -2.59 -3.25 0.28
CA ILE A 80 -1.98 -4.06 1.33
C ILE A 80 -2.47 -3.57 2.69
N VAL A 81 -2.98 -4.51 3.50
CA VAL A 81 -3.40 -4.27 4.88
C VAL A 81 -2.42 -5.01 5.78
N GLY A 82 -1.87 -4.31 6.77
CA GLY A 82 -0.86 -4.86 7.66
C GLY A 82 -1.07 -4.49 9.13
N ALA A 83 -0.63 -5.38 10.00
CA ALA A 83 -0.60 -5.25 11.44
C ALA A 83 0.84 -5.43 11.92
N LEU A 84 1.43 -4.38 12.45
CA LEU A 84 2.76 -4.39 13.06
C LEU A 84 2.64 -4.52 14.58
N ASP A 85 3.14 -5.62 15.14
CA ASP A 85 3.33 -5.80 16.58
C ASP A 85 4.77 -5.40 16.94
N LEU A 86 4.94 -4.20 17.49
CA LEU A 86 6.24 -3.66 17.91
C LEU A 86 6.80 -4.37 19.14
N GLY A 87 5.95 -4.99 19.95
CA GLY A 87 6.38 -5.78 21.10
C GLY A 87 7.05 -7.09 20.68
N LYS A 88 6.53 -7.70 19.60
CA LYS A 88 7.05 -8.95 19.04
C LYS A 88 7.97 -8.75 17.83
N ARG A 89 8.07 -7.52 17.31
CA ARG A 89 8.72 -7.17 16.04
C ARG A 89 8.24 -8.09 14.92
N ARG A 90 6.94 -8.04 14.65
CA ARG A 90 6.31 -8.90 13.64
C ARG A 90 5.33 -8.10 12.81
N LEU A 91 5.41 -8.26 11.51
CA LEU A 91 4.41 -7.80 10.55
C LEU A 91 3.53 -8.99 10.17
N SER A 92 2.23 -8.89 10.40
CA SER A 92 1.22 -9.75 9.77
C SER A 92 0.52 -8.93 8.69
N TYR A 93 0.33 -9.46 7.49
CA TYR A 93 -0.24 -8.70 6.38
C TYR A 93 -1.02 -9.56 5.38
N VAL A 94 -1.97 -8.93 4.70
CA VAL A 94 -2.66 -9.48 3.54
C VAL A 94 -2.55 -8.44 2.41
N SER A 95 -2.10 -8.88 1.24
CA SER A 95 -1.91 -8.00 0.08
C SER A 95 -2.76 -8.46 -1.09
N LEU A 96 -3.64 -7.58 -1.58
CA LEU A 96 -4.56 -7.78 -2.70
C LEU A 96 -4.14 -6.85 -3.84
N LYS A 97 -3.35 -7.36 -4.79
CA LYS A 97 -2.56 -6.60 -5.79
C LYS A 97 -1.68 -5.44 -5.26
N GLY A 98 -1.63 -5.22 -3.95
CA GLY A 98 -0.81 -4.22 -3.29
C GLY A 98 0.69 -4.39 -3.56
N LYS A 99 1.44 -3.30 -3.35
CA LYS A 99 2.89 -3.27 -3.54
C LYS A 99 3.58 -3.02 -2.21
N GLY A 100 4.30 -4.04 -1.74
CA GLY A 100 5.11 -3.98 -0.53
C GLY A 100 6.54 -4.45 -0.81
N TYR A 101 7.50 -3.88 -0.10
CA TYR A 101 8.91 -4.29 -0.13
C TYR A 101 9.49 -4.32 1.27
N LEU A 102 10.35 -5.30 1.54
CA LEU A 102 11.23 -5.36 2.70
C LEU A 102 12.67 -5.15 2.25
N VAL A 103 13.38 -4.26 2.91
CA VAL A 103 14.82 -4.08 2.75
C VAL A 103 15.54 -4.52 4.01
N ARG A 104 16.41 -5.53 3.86
CA ARG A 104 17.21 -6.12 4.94
C ARG A 104 18.60 -6.45 4.40
N GLY A 105 19.65 -6.08 5.14
CA GLY A 105 21.03 -6.45 4.79
C GLY A 105 21.47 -6.02 3.38
N GLY A 106 20.99 -4.87 2.90
CA GLY A 106 21.29 -4.38 1.54
C GLY A 106 20.59 -5.16 0.41
N GLN A 107 19.59 -5.98 0.73
CA GLN A 107 18.76 -6.68 -0.24
C GLN A 107 17.33 -6.18 -0.15
N ILE A 108 16.65 -6.10 -1.30
CA ILE A 108 15.23 -5.77 -1.38
C ILE A 108 14.44 -6.99 -1.80
N GLN A 109 13.41 -7.32 -1.04
CA GLN A 109 12.47 -8.40 -1.29
C GLN A 109 11.09 -7.81 -1.51
N LYS A 110 10.42 -8.20 -2.60
CA LYS A 110 9.02 -7.88 -2.80
C LYS A 110 8.15 -8.76 -1.91
N LEU A 111 7.18 -8.16 -1.23
CA LEU A 111 6.20 -8.88 -0.44
C LEU A 111 5.23 -9.64 -1.35
N GLU A 112 4.85 -10.86 -0.94
CA GLU A 112 3.86 -11.65 -1.66
C GLU A 112 2.52 -10.92 -1.71
N SER A 113 1.83 -11.02 -2.86
CA SER A 113 0.52 -10.43 -3.05
C SER A 113 -0.36 -11.34 -3.88
N HIS A 114 -1.63 -11.38 -3.51
CA HIS A 114 -2.64 -12.12 -4.26
C HIS A 114 -3.03 -11.38 -5.56
N PRO A 115 -3.37 -12.11 -6.63
CA PRO A 115 -3.64 -11.53 -7.96
C PRO A 115 -5.07 -11.00 -8.12
N PHE A 116 -5.77 -10.72 -7.02
CA PHE A 116 -7.14 -10.21 -6.98
C PHE A 116 -7.23 -9.01 -6.02
N SER A 117 -8.30 -8.23 -6.17
CA SER A 117 -8.57 -6.96 -5.51
C SER A 117 -9.75 -7.09 -4.52
N PHE A 118 -9.89 -6.13 -3.60
CA PHE A 118 -11.14 -5.98 -2.86
C PHE A 118 -12.30 -5.73 -3.84
N GLY A 119 -13.46 -6.33 -3.60
CA GLY A 119 -14.63 -6.24 -4.48
C GLY A 119 -14.69 -7.33 -5.56
N GLU A 120 -13.68 -8.21 -5.66
CA GLU A 120 -13.67 -9.36 -6.59
C GLU A 120 -14.17 -10.66 -5.91
N ARG A 121 -14.80 -10.57 -4.73
CA ARG A 121 -15.22 -11.67 -3.84
C ARG A 121 -14.09 -12.64 -3.52
N LEU A 122 -13.41 -12.40 -2.40
CA LEU A 122 -12.26 -13.19 -1.98
C LEU A 122 -12.60 -14.66 -1.67
N GLY A 123 -13.78 -14.94 -1.10
CA GLY A 123 -14.19 -16.31 -0.76
C GLY A 123 -13.24 -17.06 0.19
N GLY A 124 -12.44 -16.35 0.98
CA GLY A 124 -11.40 -16.93 1.84
C GLY A 124 -10.09 -17.27 1.13
N ALA A 125 -9.90 -16.85 -0.13
CA ALA A 125 -8.67 -17.11 -0.88
C ALA A 125 -7.47 -16.25 -0.44
N ALA A 126 -7.72 -15.17 0.31
CA ALA A 126 -6.68 -14.27 0.77
C ALA A 126 -5.98 -14.83 2.02
N GLU A 127 -4.76 -15.33 1.85
CA GLU A 127 -3.93 -15.79 2.95
C GLU A 127 -3.18 -14.63 3.63
N GLU A 128 -3.21 -14.60 4.96
CA GLU A 128 -2.31 -13.77 5.78
C GLU A 128 -0.89 -14.33 5.73
N LYS A 129 0.08 -13.42 5.60
CA LYS A 129 1.51 -13.72 5.66
C LYS A 129 2.10 -13.04 6.90
N GLU A 130 3.08 -13.69 7.53
CA GLU A 130 3.81 -13.13 8.67
C GLU A 130 5.30 -12.99 8.35
N ILE A 131 5.90 -11.90 8.81
CA ILE A 131 7.33 -11.63 8.71
C ILE A 131 7.84 -11.24 10.10
N ALA A 132 8.86 -11.96 10.58
CA ALA A 132 9.63 -11.56 11.74
C ALA A 132 10.60 -10.44 11.34
N LEU A 133 10.58 -9.35 12.10
CA LEU A 133 11.33 -8.13 11.81
C LEU A 133 12.53 -7.99 12.74
N GLU A 134 13.59 -7.41 12.20
CA GLU A 134 14.84 -7.11 12.88
C GLU A 134 15.07 -5.60 12.94
N PRO A 135 15.71 -5.07 13.98
CA PRO A 135 16.13 -3.66 13.99
C PRO A 135 16.99 -3.35 12.76
N GLY A 136 16.73 -2.21 12.13
CA GLY A 136 17.31 -1.78 10.86
C GLY A 136 16.55 -2.26 9.62
N ASP A 137 15.54 -3.12 9.76
CA ASP A 137 14.65 -3.44 8.65
C ASP A 137 13.89 -2.21 8.20
N ARG A 138 13.75 -2.06 6.88
CA ARG A 138 12.93 -1.01 6.27
C ARG A 138 11.84 -1.60 5.40
N LEU A 139 10.60 -1.20 5.66
CA LEU A 139 9.42 -1.62 4.92
C LEU A 139 8.95 -0.46 4.05
N TYR A 140 8.56 -0.76 2.82
CA TYR A 140 7.98 0.19 1.88
C TYR A 140 6.65 -0.32 1.35
N PHE A 141 5.63 0.53 1.37
CA PHE A 141 4.32 0.25 0.80
C PHE A 141 3.95 1.39 -0.14
N LEU A 142 3.45 1.06 -1.33
CA LEU A 142 3.14 2.07 -2.35
C LEU A 142 1.91 1.70 -3.18
N SER A 143 1.30 2.73 -3.76
CA SER A 143 0.43 2.58 -4.94
C SER A 143 1.26 2.32 -6.19
N ASP A 144 0.61 2.13 -7.34
CA ASP A 144 1.29 1.87 -8.61
C ASP A 144 1.78 3.15 -9.32
N GLY A 145 1.31 4.33 -8.90
CA GLY A 145 1.66 5.60 -9.54
C GLY A 145 3.15 5.85 -9.71
N LEU A 146 3.96 5.55 -8.69
CA LEU A 146 5.42 5.69 -8.79
C LEU A 146 6.00 4.80 -9.91
N ALA A 147 5.48 3.58 -10.08
CA ALA A 147 5.89 2.69 -11.16
C ALA A 147 5.33 3.14 -12.52
N ASN A 148 4.14 3.76 -12.54
CA ASN A 148 3.47 4.28 -13.74
C ASN A 148 4.08 5.61 -14.24
N GLN A 149 4.87 6.30 -13.41
CA GLN A 149 5.49 7.58 -13.80
C GLN A 149 6.34 7.44 -15.06
N MET A 150 5.99 8.22 -16.09
CA MET A 150 6.79 8.35 -17.29
C MET A 150 8.14 8.99 -16.99
N CYS A 151 9.22 8.38 -17.50
CA CYS A 151 10.59 8.85 -17.30
C CYS A 151 11.19 9.40 -18.61
N GLU A 152 11.78 10.60 -18.55
CA GLU A 152 12.28 11.34 -19.73
C GLU A 152 13.33 10.53 -20.53
N LYS A 153 14.35 10.05 -19.84
CA LYS A 153 15.45 9.30 -20.48
C LYS A 153 15.01 7.96 -21.07
N LYS A 154 13.98 7.34 -20.48
CA LYS A 154 13.52 5.99 -20.85
C LYS A 154 12.37 6.02 -21.85
N GLN A 155 11.64 7.13 -21.94
CA GLN A 155 10.40 7.30 -22.70
C GLN A 155 9.35 6.19 -22.42
N LYS A 156 9.37 5.64 -21.20
CA LYS A 156 8.44 4.62 -20.74
C LYS A 156 8.26 4.75 -19.21
N PRO A 157 7.24 4.09 -18.63
CA PRO A 157 7.05 4.11 -17.17
C PRO A 157 8.29 3.61 -16.42
N LEU A 158 8.48 4.11 -15.20
CA LEU A 158 9.59 3.72 -14.33
C LEU A 158 9.61 2.20 -14.16
N GLY A 159 8.48 1.60 -13.83
CA GLY A 159 8.31 0.15 -13.66
C GLY A 159 8.75 -0.36 -12.28
N SER A 160 8.21 -1.50 -11.86
CA SER A 160 8.43 -2.03 -10.50
C SER A 160 9.88 -2.40 -10.20
N LYS A 161 10.65 -2.83 -11.22
CA LYS A 161 12.06 -3.18 -11.04
C LYS A 161 12.89 -1.95 -10.68
N GLU A 162 12.73 -0.87 -11.43
CA GLU A 162 13.44 0.38 -11.21
C GLU A 162 12.97 1.09 -9.93
N VAL A 163 11.70 0.94 -9.53
CA VAL A 163 11.23 1.36 -8.21
C VAL A 163 11.97 0.61 -7.11
N ALA A 164 12.10 -0.73 -7.20
CA ALA A 164 12.84 -1.49 -6.21
C ALA A 164 14.32 -1.06 -6.13
N GLU A 165 14.95 -0.82 -7.27
CA GLU A 165 16.33 -0.29 -7.33
C GLU A 165 16.43 1.11 -6.73
N LEU A 166 15.44 1.97 -6.96
CA LEU A 166 15.36 3.31 -6.34
C LEU A 166 15.27 3.21 -4.82
N LEU A 167 14.34 2.41 -4.30
CA LEU A 167 14.19 2.18 -2.86
C LEU A 167 15.48 1.60 -2.25
N LEU A 168 16.18 0.73 -2.97
CA LEU A 168 17.46 0.18 -2.51
C LEU A 168 18.58 1.25 -2.49
N ARG A 169 18.59 2.21 -3.43
CA ARG A 169 19.54 3.33 -3.40
C ARG A 169 19.30 4.26 -2.22
N LEU A 170 18.03 4.51 -1.87
CA LEU A 170 17.66 5.37 -0.74
C LEU A 170 18.16 4.86 0.62
N GLN A 171 18.63 3.60 0.69
CA GLN A 171 19.14 3.04 1.94
C GLN A 171 20.40 3.71 2.46
N SER A 172 21.15 4.43 1.61
CA SER A 172 22.29 5.25 2.05
C SER A 172 21.88 6.40 2.95
N GLU A 173 20.61 6.81 2.88
CA GLU A 173 20.08 7.94 3.64
C GLU A 173 19.37 7.47 4.93
N PRO A 174 19.39 8.28 6.00
CA PRO A 174 18.49 8.13 7.14
C PRO A 174 17.01 8.16 6.69
N ILE A 175 16.13 7.41 7.36
CA ILE A 175 14.72 7.29 6.96
C ILE A 175 14.00 8.65 6.91
N GLU A 176 14.42 9.60 7.75
CA GLU A 176 13.88 10.96 7.81
C GLU A 176 14.24 11.79 6.57
N GLN A 177 15.32 11.46 5.86
CA GLN A 177 15.80 12.16 4.66
C GLN A 177 15.38 11.46 3.37
N GLN A 178 14.91 10.21 3.46
CA GLN A 178 14.53 9.44 2.28
C GLN A 178 13.36 10.05 1.52
N ARG A 179 12.46 10.77 2.19
CA ARG A 179 11.34 11.44 1.54
C ARG A 179 11.84 12.49 0.56
N GLU A 180 12.70 13.41 1.01
CA GLU A 180 13.26 14.47 0.17
C GLU A 180 14.14 13.88 -0.94
N ALA A 181 14.96 12.87 -0.61
CA ALA A 181 15.78 12.17 -1.60
C ALA A 181 14.94 11.47 -2.68
N LEU A 182 13.84 10.82 -2.29
CA LEU A 182 12.90 10.19 -3.22
C LEU A 182 12.24 11.22 -4.14
N LEU A 183 11.77 12.35 -3.59
CA LEU A 183 11.15 13.42 -4.38
C LEU A 183 12.13 14.03 -5.39
N HIS A 184 13.36 14.30 -4.97
CA HIS A 184 14.40 14.82 -5.86
C HIS A 184 14.74 13.84 -6.99
N GLU A 185 14.86 12.55 -6.67
CA GLU A 185 15.14 11.52 -7.68
C GLU A 185 13.95 11.29 -8.62
N LEU A 186 12.71 11.38 -8.11
CA LEU A 186 11.50 11.35 -8.92
C LEU A 186 11.44 12.53 -9.91
N ASP A 187 11.74 13.76 -9.45
CA ASP A 187 11.81 14.95 -10.30
C ASP A 187 12.87 14.80 -11.40
N ARG A 188 14.04 14.27 -11.04
CA ARG A 188 15.11 13.99 -11.99
C ARG A 188 14.72 12.92 -13.02
N LEU A 189 13.99 11.89 -12.61
CA LEU A 189 13.58 10.77 -13.48
C LEU A 189 12.46 11.18 -14.44
N ARG A 190 11.46 11.93 -13.96
CA ARG A 190 10.34 12.38 -14.79
C ARG A 190 10.73 13.45 -15.81
N GLY A 191 11.71 14.30 -15.48
CA GLY A 191 12.14 15.39 -16.35
C GLY A 191 10.97 16.32 -16.70
N ALA A 192 10.73 16.55 -17.99
CA ALA A 192 9.59 17.37 -18.43
C ALA A 192 8.22 16.67 -18.35
N TYR A 193 8.15 15.36 -18.06
CA TYR A 193 6.86 14.67 -17.99
C TYR A 193 6.05 15.12 -16.76
N PRO A 194 4.74 15.39 -16.93
CA PRO A 194 3.86 15.63 -15.80
C PRO A 194 3.73 14.36 -14.95
N GLN A 195 3.21 14.54 -13.74
CA GLN A 195 2.81 13.42 -12.91
C GLN A 195 1.75 12.59 -13.65
N SER A 196 2.01 11.29 -13.79
CA SER A 196 1.19 10.40 -14.63
C SER A 196 -0.04 9.87 -13.91
N ASP A 197 0.04 9.75 -12.58
CA ASP A 197 -0.99 9.16 -11.73
C ASP A 197 -0.88 9.70 -10.30
N ASP A 198 -1.86 9.43 -9.47
CA ASP A 198 -1.73 9.63 -8.02
C ASP A 198 -0.59 8.78 -7.45
N MET A 199 0.04 9.23 -6.36
CA MET A 199 1.15 8.49 -5.75
C MET A 199 1.11 8.52 -4.23
N VAL A 200 1.22 7.35 -3.62
CA VAL A 200 1.50 7.18 -2.19
C VAL A 200 2.71 6.27 -2.03
N VAL A 201 3.65 6.69 -1.18
CA VAL A 201 4.79 5.88 -0.73
C VAL A 201 4.90 6.04 0.78
N VAL A 202 4.88 4.93 1.48
CA VAL A 202 5.02 4.86 2.94
C VAL A 202 6.28 4.05 3.25
N GLY A 203 7.26 4.69 3.88
CA GLY A 203 8.47 4.06 4.40
C GLY A 203 8.39 3.91 5.92
N MET A 204 8.81 2.76 6.46
CA MET A 204 8.88 2.50 7.89
C MET A 204 10.22 1.86 8.22
N GLU A 205 10.89 2.34 9.27
CA GLU A 205 12.12 1.73 9.81
C GLU A 205 11.83 1.09 11.17
N ILE A 206 12.33 -0.13 11.37
CA ILE A 206 12.22 -0.84 12.64
C ILE A 206 13.43 -0.48 13.49
N VAL A 207 13.17 0.19 14.62
CA VAL A 207 14.19 0.66 15.57
C VAL A 207 14.39 -0.29 16.75
#